data_AF-A0A1N6E9Z1-F1
#
_entry.id   AF-A0A1N6E9Z1-F1
#
_cell.length_a   1.000
_cell.length_b   1.000
_cell.length_c   1.000
_cell.angle_alpha   90.00
_cell.angle_beta   90.00
_cell.angle_gamma   90.00
#
_symmetry.space_group_name_H-M   'P 1'
#
loop_
_entity.id
_entity.type
_entity.pdbx_description
1 polymer ?
#
loop_
_entity_poly.entity_id
_entity_poly.type
_entity_poly.pdbx_seq_one_letter_code
_entity_poly.pdbx_strand_id
1 'polypeptide(L)'
;MKVVLLFILFSNFLFAQNKFDSLTSKIKNLEWMRNLKNTENKGEKIQLIIKKIKTDSIVPQNLISNDLVLRDGEDFSNKCKILFFLENNKHLILFDLNKQPNFSIILNVLNQNTVKEINLLNIEDATKSYGGRGGCGAIILHSDKSKLSKQIGELQKKIKKGRKKKDF
;
A
#
# COMPACT_ATOMS: atom_id res chain seq x y z
N MET A 1 11.25 -27.70 -54.37
CA MET A 1 11.86 -27.76 -53.02
C MET A 1 12.84 -26.61 -52.89
N LYS A 2 12.73 -25.81 -51.80
CA LYS A 2 13.52 -24.62 -51.37
C LYS A 2 12.54 -23.49 -51.01
N VAL A 3 11.89 -23.63 -49.86
CA VAL A 3 12.31 -23.12 -48.54
C VAL A 3 11.84 -21.68 -48.37
N VAL A 4 10.75 -21.57 -47.62
CA VAL A 4 10.21 -20.39 -46.96
C VAL A 4 11.31 -19.74 -46.13
N LEU A 5 11.47 -18.40 -46.19
CA LEU A 5 12.05 -17.67 -45.07
C LEU A 5 11.33 -16.33 -44.87
N LEU A 6 10.35 -16.42 -43.98
CA LEU A 6 9.68 -15.36 -43.25
C LEU A 6 10.72 -14.60 -42.41
N PHE A 7 11.17 -13.42 -42.83
CA PHE A 7 11.95 -12.55 -41.95
C PHE A 7 11.00 -11.70 -41.10
N ILE A 8 10.79 -12.24 -39.91
CA ILE A 8 9.99 -11.73 -38.81
C ILE A 8 10.49 -10.34 -38.42
N LEU A 9 9.51 -9.43 -38.28
CA LEU A 9 9.60 -8.15 -37.61
C LEU A 9 10.34 -8.30 -36.28
N PHE A 10 11.60 -7.86 -36.23
CA PHE A 10 12.24 -7.47 -34.99
C PHE A 10 11.59 -6.17 -34.52
N SER A 11 10.35 -6.28 -34.03
CA SER A 11 9.84 -5.33 -33.05
C SER A 11 10.79 -5.40 -31.87
N ASN A 12 11.53 -4.30 -31.67
CA ASN A 12 12.24 -4.02 -30.45
C ASN A 12 11.24 -3.99 -29.30
N PHE A 13 10.83 -5.16 -28.81
CA PHE A 13 10.38 -5.34 -27.44
C PHE A 13 11.62 -5.18 -26.58
N LEU A 14 12.03 -3.92 -26.41
CA LEU A 14 12.73 -3.50 -25.22
C LEU A 14 11.75 -3.74 -24.08
N PHE A 15 11.77 -4.94 -23.52
CA PHE A 15 11.31 -5.16 -22.17
C PHE A 15 12.18 -4.27 -21.29
N ALA A 16 11.70 -3.05 -21.03
CA ALA A 16 12.16 -2.29 -19.88
C ALA A 16 11.97 -3.23 -18.69
N GLN A 17 13.09 -3.74 -18.17
CA GLN A 17 13.10 -4.43 -16.90
C GLN A 17 12.58 -3.43 -15.87
N ASN A 18 11.30 -3.53 -15.51
CA ASN A 18 10.77 -2.85 -14.34
C ASN A 18 11.46 -3.48 -13.13
N LYS A 19 12.70 -3.04 -12.84
CA LYS A 19 13.31 -3.26 -11.54
C LYS A 19 12.36 -2.59 -10.55
N PHE A 20 11.59 -3.43 -9.86
CA PHE A 20 10.79 -3.03 -8.72
C PHE A 20 11.78 -2.59 -7.63
N ASP A 21 12.27 -1.35 -7.73
CA ASP A 21 12.98 -0.66 -6.65
C ASP A 21 11.93 -0.27 -5.61
N SER A 22 11.45 -1.30 -4.94
CA SER A 22 10.11 -1.35 -4.38
C SER A 22 10.07 -0.70 -2.99
N LEU A 23 11.24 -0.57 -2.34
CA LEU A 23 11.39 0.20 -1.11
C LEU A 23 11.65 1.67 -1.44
N THR A 24 10.66 2.51 -1.14
CA THR A 24 10.75 3.96 -1.33
C THR A 24 11.79 4.55 -0.36
N SER A 25 12.70 5.40 -0.85
CA SER A 25 13.64 6.10 0.03
C SER A 25 12.92 6.98 1.05
N LYS A 26 13.53 7.18 2.21
CA LYS A 26 13.01 8.06 3.27
C LYS A 26 12.64 9.46 2.76
N ILE A 27 13.46 10.02 1.86
CA ILE A 27 13.23 11.32 1.22
C ILE A 27 11.94 11.31 0.38
N LYS A 28 11.76 10.30 -0.48
CA LYS A 28 10.54 10.16 -1.30
C LYS A 28 9.28 9.97 -0.42
N ASN A 29 9.38 9.24 0.69
CA ASN A 29 8.28 9.10 1.65
C ASN A 29 7.96 10.42 2.35
N LEU A 30 8.98 11.23 2.70
CA LEU A 30 8.79 12.57 3.27
C LEU A 30 8.09 13.53 2.29
N GLU A 31 8.52 13.54 1.03
CA GLU A 31 7.88 14.32 -0.03
C GLU A 31 6.42 13.89 -0.22
N TRP A 32 6.16 12.58 -0.26
CA TRP A 32 4.82 12.06 -0.37
C TRP A 32 3.94 12.44 0.84
N MET A 33 4.46 12.35 2.06
CA MET A 33 3.76 12.78 3.29
C MET A 33 3.44 14.28 3.28
N ARG A 34 4.36 15.12 2.77
CA ARG A 34 4.12 16.57 2.62
C ARG A 34 3.00 16.84 1.62
N ASN A 35 3.03 16.18 0.46
CA ASN A 35 1.98 16.29 -0.54
C ASN A 35 0.63 15.85 0.02
N LEU A 36 0.62 14.72 0.73
CA LEU A 36 -0.58 14.22 1.39
C LEU A 36 -1.12 15.23 2.41
N LYS A 37 -0.26 15.83 3.24
CA LYS A 37 -0.67 16.83 4.24
C LYS A 37 -1.40 18.00 3.56
N ASN A 38 -0.87 18.47 2.43
CA ASN A 38 -1.39 19.59 1.66
C ASN A 38 -2.65 19.27 0.82
N THR A 39 -3.03 18.00 0.68
CA THR A 39 -4.29 17.63 0.01
C THR A 39 -5.50 18.00 0.87
N GLU A 40 -6.29 18.97 0.43
CA GLU A 40 -7.47 19.45 1.17
C GLU A 40 -8.65 18.47 1.07
N ASN A 41 -8.87 17.89 -0.12
CA ASN A 41 -9.98 16.98 -0.33
C ASN A 41 -9.76 15.66 0.43
N LYS A 42 -10.63 15.38 1.41
CA LYS A 42 -10.57 14.15 2.21
C LYS A 42 -10.70 12.88 1.38
N GLY A 43 -11.56 12.86 0.37
CA GLY A 43 -11.73 11.72 -0.52
C GLY A 43 -10.45 11.42 -1.30
N GLU A 44 -9.84 12.45 -1.88
CA GLU A 44 -8.56 12.36 -2.59
C GLU A 44 -7.44 11.90 -1.66
N LYS A 45 -7.33 12.50 -0.47
CA LYS A 45 -6.37 12.10 0.57
C LYS A 45 -6.47 10.61 0.90
N ILE A 46 -7.70 10.07 1.03
CA ILE A 46 -7.94 8.64 1.25
C ILE A 46 -7.50 7.81 0.04
N GLN A 47 -7.78 8.24 -1.19
CA GLN A 47 -7.35 7.54 -2.40
C GLN A 47 -5.83 7.47 -2.53
N LEU A 48 -5.12 8.55 -2.21
CA LEU A 48 -3.66 8.59 -2.19
C LEU A 48 -3.10 7.57 -1.17
N ILE A 49 -3.68 7.51 0.03
CA ILE A 49 -3.30 6.54 1.07
C ILE A 49 -3.52 5.12 0.60
N ILE A 50 -4.70 4.80 0.04
CA ILE A 50 -5.00 3.45 -0.48
C ILE A 50 -4.01 3.05 -1.58
N LYS A 51 -3.71 3.98 -2.50
CA LYS A 51 -2.73 3.75 -3.56
C LYS A 51 -1.35 3.44 -2.98
N LYS A 52 -0.89 4.22 -2.00
CA LYS A 52 0.40 4.02 -1.34
C LYS A 52 0.47 2.71 -0.57
N ILE A 53 -0.57 2.33 0.18
CA ILE A 53 -0.66 1.02 0.86
C ILE A 53 -0.48 -0.11 -0.14
N LYS A 54 -1.19 -0.07 -1.28
CA LYS A 54 -1.10 -1.11 -2.32
C LYS A 54 0.30 -1.21 -2.91
N THR A 55 0.90 -0.07 -3.28
CA THR A 55 2.26 -0.04 -3.85
C THR A 55 3.30 -0.53 -2.85
N ASP A 56 3.25 -0.06 -1.60
CA ASP A 56 4.22 -0.43 -0.56
C ASP A 56 4.04 -1.88 -0.09
N SER A 57 2.88 -2.48 -0.34
CA SER A 57 2.63 -3.90 -0.06
C SER A 57 3.15 -4.85 -1.14
N ILE A 58 3.71 -4.37 -2.25
CA ILE A 58 4.39 -5.23 -3.22
C ILE A 58 5.77 -5.66 -2.68
N VAL A 59 6.34 -4.91 -1.74
CA VAL A 59 7.64 -5.23 -1.11
C VAL A 59 7.44 -6.12 0.11
N PRO A 60 8.12 -7.27 0.22
CA PRO A 60 8.15 -8.04 1.47
C PRO A 60 8.82 -7.26 2.62
N GLN A 61 8.23 -7.31 3.83
CA GLN A 61 8.73 -6.55 5.00
C GLN A 61 10.03 -7.12 5.61
N ASN A 62 10.39 -8.37 5.30
CA ASN A 62 11.65 -9.01 5.68
C ASN A 62 12.87 -8.47 4.93
N LEU A 63 12.68 -7.65 3.88
CA LEU A 63 13.76 -6.94 3.20
C LEU A 63 14.11 -5.59 3.88
N ILE A 64 13.55 -5.32 5.06
CA ILE A 64 13.68 -4.04 5.79
C ILE A 64 14.34 -4.24 7.17
N SER A 65 14.64 -5.48 7.56
CA SER A 65 15.44 -5.72 8.76
C SER A 65 16.89 -5.36 8.51
N ASN A 66 17.55 -4.76 9.50
CA ASN A 66 18.97 -4.39 9.52
C ASN A 66 19.96 -5.56 9.28
N ASP A 67 19.46 -6.77 8.99
CA ASP A 67 20.23 -8.00 8.77
C ASP A 67 20.40 -8.38 7.29
N LEU A 68 20.01 -7.52 6.33
CA LEU A 68 20.37 -7.75 4.94
C LEU A 68 21.88 -7.52 4.75
N VAL A 69 22.64 -8.62 4.77
CA VAL A 69 24.02 -8.67 4.29
C VAL A 69 24.04 -8.15 2.85
N LEU A 70 24.81 -7.07 2.65
CA LEU A 70 25.02 -6.37 1.40
C LEU A 70 25.39 -7.36 0.27
N ARG A 71 24.47 -7.55 -0.68
CA ARG A 71 24.86 -7.89 -2.05
C ARG A 71 25.13 -6.57 -2.76
N ASP A 72 26.41 -6.30 -3.00
CA ASP A 72 26.98 -5.26 -3.85
C ASP A 72 26.22 -3.91 -3.93
N GLY A 73 26.61 -2.97 -3.06
CA GLY A 73 26.50 -1.54 -3.34
C GLY A 73 25.14 -0.85 -3.13
N GLU A 74 24.07 -1.57 -2.74
CA GLU A 74 22.80 -0.92 -2.40
C GLU A 74 22.77 -0.46 -0.93
N ASP A 75 22.74 0.86 -0.70
CA ASP A 75 22.52 1.46 0.61
C ASP A 75 21.06 1.32 1.05
N PHE A 76 20.75 0.25 1.78
CA PHE A 76 19.45 0.02 2.40
C PHE A 76 19.20 0.91 3.63
N SER A 77 20.20 1.64 4.16
CA SER A 77 20.05 2.45 5.39
C SER A 77 19.00 3.55 5.26
N ASN A 78 18.72 3.98 4.02
CA ASN A 78 17.77 5.04 3.69
C ASN A 78 16.44 4.53 3.14
N LYS A 79 16.23 3.21 3.03
CA LYS A 79 15.00 2.63 2.53
C LYS A 79 14.09 2.24 3.71
N CYS A 80 12.86 2.73 3.75
CA CYS A 80 11.88 2.34 4.77
C CYS A 80 10.43 2.48 4.26
N LYS A 81 9.47 2.04 5.08
CA LYS A 81 8.04 2.11 4.76
C LYS A 81 7.28 2.97 5.75
N ILE A 82 6.30 3.69 5.24
CA ILE A 82 5.30 4.37 6.06
C ILE A 82 4.43 3.29 6.72
N LEU A 83 4.18 3.42 8.02
CA LEU A 83 3.22 2.54 8.70
C LEU A 83 1.80 3.03 8.46
N PHE A 84 0.91 2.13 8.06
CA PHE A 84 -0.50 2.46 7.84
C PHE A 84 -1.35 1.72 8.85
N PHE A 85 -2.13 2.44 9.63
CA PHE A 85 -3.03 1.86 10.61
C PHE A 85 -4.49 2.20 10.31
N LEU A 86 -5.37 1.26 10.60
CA LEU A 86 -6.81 1.49 10.73
C LEU A 86 -7.18 1.40 12.20
N GLU A 87 -7.72 2.47 12.74
CA GLU A 87 -8.33 2.46 14.06
C GLU A 87 -9.85 2.24 13.94
N ASN A 88 -10.36 1.23 14.65
CA ASN A 88 -11.78 0.93 14.74
C ASN A 88 -12.14 0.54 16.19
N ASN A 89 -12.90 1.37 16.91
CA ASN A 89 -13.23 1.20 18.33
C ASN A 89 -12.00 0.96 19.22
N LYS A 90 -10.96 1.80 19.12
CA LYS A 90 -9.71 1.66 19.89
C LYS A 90 -8.88 0.42 19.54
N HIS A 91 -9.29 -0.38 18.56
CA HIS A 91 -8.45 -1.42 17.98
C HIS A 91 -7.67 -0.83 16.82
N LEU A 92 -6.35 -0.81 16.97
CA LEU A 92 -5.41 -0.37 15.94
C LEU A 92 -4.93 -1.58 15.13
N ILE A 93 -5.18 -1.56 13.82
CA ILE A 93 -4.81 -2.64 12.91
C ILE A 93 -3.77 -2.10 11.94
N LEU A 94 -2.60 -2.74 11.88
CA LEU A 94 -1.58 -2.43 10.88
C LEU A 94 -1.99 -3.00 9.52
N PHE A 95 -2.08 -2.16 8.49
CA PHE A 95 -2.22 -2.58 7.11
C PHE A 95 -0.87 -3.00 6.53
N ASP A 96 -0.60 -4.30 6.56
CA ASP A 96 0.46 -4.93 5.79
C ASP A 96 -0.15 -6.04 4.91
N LEU A 97 -0.37 -5.75 3.63
CA LEU A 97 -1.00 -6.72 2.74
C LEU A 97 -0.08 -7.90 2.40
N ASN A 98 1.22 -7.85 2.72
CA ASN A 98 2.10 -9.03 2.62
C ASN A 98 1.76 -10.05 3.71
N LYS A 99 1.47 -9.56 4.92
CA LYS A 99 1.11 -10.42 6.06
C LYS A 99 -0.37 -10.81 6.05
N GLN A 100 -1.23 -9.88 5.63
CA GLN A 100 -2.68 -10.03 5.67
C GLN A 100 -3.31 -9.61 4.33
N PRO A 101 -3.15 -10.42 3.25
CA PRO A 101 -3.68 -10.09 1.92
C PRO A 101 -5.20 -9.85 1.90
N ASN A 102 -5.93 -10.49 2.81
CA ASN A 102 -7.37 -10.36 2.97
C ASN A 102 -7.82 -8.94 3.36
N PHE A 103 -6.92 -8.11 3.89
CA PHE A 103 -7.21 -6.71 4.21
C PHE A 103 -7.38 -5.83 2.97
N SER A 104 -7.02 -6.32 1.79
CA SER A 104 -7.33 -5.66 0.51
C SER A 104 -8.84 -5.40 0.34
N ILE A 105 -9.70 -6.25 0.91
CA ILE A 105 -11.16 -6.07 0.90
C ILE A 105 -11.56 -4.82 1.70
N ILE A 106 -10.87 -4.54 2.81
CA ILE A 106 -11.13 -3.36 3.64
C ILE A 106 -10.76 -2.09 2.86
N LEU A 107 -9.66 -2.11 2.11
CA LEU A 107 -9.26 -0.96 1.29
C LEU A 107 -10.33 -0.56 0.26
N ASN A 108 -11.15 -1.49 -0.20
CA ASN A 108 -12.23 -1.21 -1.17
C ASN A 108 -13.42 -0.46 -0.56
N VAL A 109 -13.53 -0.41 0.77
CA VAL A 109 -14.62 0.29 1.47
C VAL A 109 -14.14 1.54 2.21
N LEU A 110 -12.85 1.84 2.20
CA LEU A 110 -12.32 3.09 2.74
C LEU A 110 -12.66 4.26 1.81
N ASN A 111 -13.39 5.24 2.35
CA ASN A 111 -13.81 6.45 1.64
C ASN A 111 -14.18 7.54 2.67
N GLN A 112 -14.58 8.72 2.18
CA GLN A 112 -14.94 9.86 3.03
C GLN A 112 -16.07 9.59 4.03
N ASN A 113 -16.93 8.60 3.75
CA ASN A 113 -18.02 8.21 4.65
C ASN A 113 -17.55 7.24 5.73
N THR A 114 -16.63 6.33 5.43
CA THR A 114 -16.17 5.30 6.37
C THR A 114 -14.95 5.71 7.18
N VAL A 115 -14.20 6.72 6.74
CA VAL A 115 -13.09 7.33 7.49
C VAL A 115 -13.58 8.62 8.13
N LYS A 116 -13.42 8.77 9.45
CA LYS A 116 -13.75 9.98 10.22
C LYS A 116 -12.59 10.98 10.18
N GLU A 117 -11.39 10.51 10.48
CA GLU A 117 -10.21 11.34 10.70
C GLU A 117 -8.97 10.63 10.14
N ILE A 118 -7.96 11.41 9.79
CA ILE A 118 -6.69 10.92 9.23
C ILE A 118 -5.57 11.62 9.99
N ASN A 119 -4.82 10.87 10.79
CA ASN A 119 -3.71 11.40 11.57
C ASN A 119 -2.41 11.05 10.88
N LEU A 120 -1.64 12.08 10.54
CA LEU A 120 -0.32 11.96 9.94
C LEU A 120 0.69 12.17 11.05
N LEU A 121 1.42 11.11 11.40
CA LEU A 121 2.54 11.20 12.32
C LEU A 121 3.80 11.44 11.50
N ASN A 122 4.51 12.51 11.86
CA ASN A 122 5.83 12.79 11.29
C ASN A 122 6.83 11.70 11.75
N ILE A 123 8.07 11.77 11.27
CA ILE A 123 9.09 10.77 11.62
C ILE A 123 9.33 10.71 13.12
N GLU A 124 9.40 11.85 13.81
CA GLU A 124 9.68 11.92 15.24
C GLU A 124 8.56 11.25 16.05
N ASP A 125 7.31 11.66 15.81
CA ASP A 125 6.13 11.13 16.50
C ASP A 125 5.92 9.64 16.21
N ALA A 126 6.12 9.22 14.96
CA ALA A 126 6.02 7.82 14.57
C ALA A 126 7.15 6.99 15.17
N THR A 127 8.38 7.51 15.22
CA THR A 127 9.53 6.81 15.83
C THR A 127 9.34 6.68 17.34
N LYS A 128 8.83 7.73 17.99
CA LYS A 128 8.48 7.69 19.41
C LYS A 128 7.43 6.63 19.72
N SER A 129 6.45 6.47 18.82
CA SER A 129 5.33 5.54 19.02
C SER A 129 5.65 4.09 18.60
N TYR A 130 6.50 3.90 17.60
CA TYR A 130 6.69 2.60 16.92
C TYR A 130 8.16 2.19 16.75
N GLY A 131 9.09 2.88 17.40
CA GLY A 131 10.53 2.64 17.31
C GLY A 131 11.07 2.82 15.90
N GLY A 132 12.15 2.09 15.55
CA GLY A 132 12.79 2.19 14.23
C GLY A 132 11.86 1.94 13.04
N ARG A 133 10.77 1.18 13.23
CA ARG A 133 9.74 0.96 12.19
C ARG A 133 8.97 2.23 11.83
N GLY A 134 8.90 3.20 12.75
CA GLY A 134 8.32 4.52 12.52
C GLY A 134 9.24 5.50 11.80
N GLY A 135 10.47 5.11 11.44
CA GLY A 135 11.49 5.99 10.85
C GLY A 135 11.14 6.64 9.50
N CYS A 136 10.03 6.20 8.88
CA CYS A 136 9.47 6.76 7.65
C CYS A 136 8.14 7.51 7.87
N GLY A 137 7.69 7.67 9.12
CA GLY A 137 6.38 8.21 9.47
C GLY A 137 5.30 7.14 9.57
N ALA A 138 4.12 7.57 10.02
CA ALA A 138 2.95 6.71 10.14
C ALA A 138 1.66 7.48 9.82
N ILE A 139 0.65 6.75 9.36
CA ILE A 139 -0.69 7.28 9.08
C ILE A 139 -1.71 6.42 9.82
N ILE A 140 -2.61 7.06 10.55
CA ILE A 140 -3.70 6.42 11.26
C ILE A 140 -5.02 6.89 10.64
N LEU A 141 -5.77 5.96 10.07
CA LEU A 141 -7.13 6.16 9.59
C LEU A 141 -8.11 5.82 10.70
N HIS A 142 -8.82 6.80 11.23
CA HIS A 142 -9.88 6.58 12.20
C HIS A 142 -11.18 6.28 11.48
N SER A 143 -11.76 5.10 11.71
CA SER A 143 -12.97 4.69 11.01
C SER A 143 -14.26 5.04 11.73
N ASP A 144 -15.33 5.22 10.96
CA ASP A 144 -16.70 5.11 11.46
C ASP A 144 -17.09 3.64 11.52
N LYS A 145 -17.06 3.05 12.73
CA LYS A 145 -17.41 1.65 12.97
C LYS A 145 -18.67 1.22 12.23
N SER A 146 -19.75 2.01 12.38
CA SER A 146 -21.07 1.63 11.88
C SER A 146 -21.05 1.61 10.36
N LYS A 147 -20.54 2.68 9.74
CA LYS A 147 -20.48 2.80 8.28
C LYS A 147 -19.51 1.80 7.67
N LEU A 148 -18.34 1.59 8.28
CA LEU A 148 -17.34 0.63 7.82
C LEU A 148 -17.90 -0.79 7.87
N SER A 149 -18.48 -1.20 9.00
CA SER A 149 -19.04 -2.55 9.17
C SER A 149 -20.18 -2.81 8.17
N LYS A 150 -21.05 -1.80 7.97
CA LYS A 150 -22.13 -1.87 6.98
C LYS A 150 -21.58 -2.09 5.57
N GLN A 151 -20.61 -1.29 5.12
CA GLN A 151 -20.04 -1.41 3.78
C GLN A 151 -19.29 -2.73 3.57
N ILE A 152 -18.57 -3.24 4.58
CA ILE A 152 -17.95 -4.57 4.53
C ILE A 152 -19.02 -5.65 4.33
N GLY A 153 -20.10 -5.60 5.11
CA GLY A 153 -21.19 -6.58 5.00
C GLY A 153 -21.88 -6.54 3.64
N GLU A 154 -22.12 -5.35 3.08
CA GLU A 154 -22.67 -5.18 1.73
C GLU A 154 -21.75 -5.73 0.64
N LEU A 155 -20.44 -5.45 0.74
CA LEU A 155 -19.44 -5.95 -0.20
C LEU A 155 -19.36 -7.49 -0.17
N GLN A 156 -19.34 -8.09 1.01
CA GLN A 156 -19.33 -9.55 1.16
C GLN A 156 -20.58 -10.20 0.57
N LYS A 157 -21.77 -9.61 0.77
CA LYS A 157 -23.02 -10.09 0.15
C LYS A 157 -22.95 -10.03 -1.39
N LYS A 158 -22.40 -8.96 -1.96
CA LYS A 158 -22.22 -8.81 -3.42
C LYS A 158 -21.28 -9.88 -3.99
N ILE A 159 -20.14 -10.11 -3.33
CA ILE A 159 -19.18 -11.15 -3.74
C ILE A 159 -19.82 -12.54 -3.73
N LYS A 160 -20.57 -12.87 -2.67
CA LYS A 160 -21.28 -14.16 -2.56
C LYS A 160 -22.32 -14.35 -3.68
N LYS A 161 -23.10 -13.30 -4.00
CA LYS A 161 -24.08 -13.33 -5.11
C LYS A 161 -23.41 -13.48 -6.47
N GLY A 162 -22.27 -12.82 -6.69
CA GLY A 162 -21.52 -12.89 -7.94
C GLY A 162 -20.92 -14.27 -8.23
N ARG A 163 -20.51 -15.02 -7.20
CA ARG A 163 -20.04 -16.41 -7.35
C ARG A 163 -21.18 -17.33 -7.80
N LYS A 164 -22.33 -17.28 -7.11
CA LYS A 164 -23.51 -18.10 -7.45
C LYS A 164 -24.04 -17.91 -8.88
N LYS A 165 -23.77 -16.77 -9.52
CA LYS A 165 -24.19 -16.50 -10.91
C LYS A 165 -23.23 -17.03 -11.97
N LYS A 166 -22.01 -17.43 -11.60
CA LYS A 166 -21.01 -18.00 -12.51
C LYS A 166 -21.01 -19.53 -12.55
N ASP A 167 -21.77 -20.15 -11.64
CA ASP A 167 -21.88 -21.60 -11.49
C ASP A 167 -23.11 -22.18 -12.22
N PHE A 168 -23.76 -21.38 -13.09
CA PHE A 168 -24.86 -21.73 -13.99
C PHE A 168 -24.52 -21.25 -15.40
#